data_AF-A0A9X5X6I5-F1
#
_entry.id   AF-A0A9X5X6I5-F1
#
_cell.length_a   1.000
_cell.length_b   1.000
_cell.length_c   1.000
_cell.angle_alpha   90.00
_cell.angle_beta   90.00
_cell.angle_gamma   90.00
#
_symmetry.space_group_name_H-M   'P 1'
#
loop_
_entity.id
_entity.type
_entity.pdbx_description
1 polymer ?
#
loop_
_entity_poly.entity_id
_entity_poly.type
_entity_poly.pdbx_seq_one_letter_code
_entity_poly.pdbx_strand_id
1 'polypeptide(L)'
;LNEKRADTHKQCLAIELDLGRHREVIDELTALLHEHPYDEQVAEHLMVALYRCRRQGEALQVYERLRRTLADELGVDPTPPLQALHQRILTADPALTAPVPASRPLDIPPESPAPAAPGPAMAMPVRQLPLDVPDFVGRAEALAEIAGLLDGSAPNRAPVAVIVGGPGVGKSCLVTHAARLASAN
;
A
#
# COMPACT_ATOMS: atom_id res chain seq x y z
N LEU A 1 16.70 -7.32 8.29
CA LEU A 1 15.82 -8.53 8.30
C LEU A 1 14.51 -8.30 9.08
N ASN A 2 14.52 -7.50 10.16
CA ASN A 2 13.30 -7.16 10.91
C ASN A 2 12.32 -6.25 10.14
N GLU A 3 12.80 -5.31 9.32
CA GLU A 3 11.93 -4.39 8.56
C GLU A 3 11.02 -5.09 7.55
N LYS A 4 11.52 -6.09 6.81
CA LYS A 4 10.71 -6.86 5.84
C LYS A 4 9.58 -7.65 6.51
N ARG A 5 9.79 -8.13 7.73
CA ARG A 5 8.75 -8.85 8.50
C ARG A 5 7.71 -7.88 9.02
N ALA A 6 8.14 -6.73 9.55
CA ALA A 6 7.25 -5.67 10.00
C ALA A 6 6.36 -5.13 8.86
N ASP A 7 6.90 -4.94 7.66
CA ASP A 7 6.11 -4.47 6.51
C ASP A 7 5.12 -5.50 5.97
N THR A 8 5.51 -6.76 5.90
CA THR A 8 4.60 -7.84 5.47
C THR A 8 3.45 -7.97 6.47
N HIS A 9 3.75 -7.83 7.77
CA HIS A 9 2.75 -7.90 8.83
C HIS A 9 1.77 -6.71 8.80
N LYS A 10 2.28 -5.50 8.56
CA LYS A 10 1.45 -4.28 8.35
C LYS A 10 0.49 -4.42 7.16
N GLN A 11 0.90 -5.12 6.09
CA GLN A 11 0.07 -5.38 4.91
C GLN A 11 -1.01 -6.42 5.19
N CYS A 12 -0.70 -7.51 5.90
CA CYS A 12 -1.70 -8.49 6.32
C CYS A 12 -2.77 -7.85 7.19
N LEU A 13 -2.37 -7.03 8.16
CA LEU A 13 -3.29 -6.30 9.03
C LEU A 13 -4.20 -5.34 8.24
N ALA A 14 -3.68 -4.65 7.22
CA ALA A 14 -4.51 -3.77 6.38
C ALA A 14 -5.61 -4.53 5.62
N ILE A 15 -5.30 -5.73 5.12
CA ILE A 15 -6.24 -6.58 4.39
C ILE A 15 -7.29 -7.18 5.34
N GLU A 16 -6.91 -7.56 6.56
CA GLU A 16 -7.84 -8.09 7.57
C GLU A 16 -8.80 -7.03 8.12
N LEU A 17 -8.35 -5.77 8.18
CA LEU A 17 -9.20 -4.62 8.48
C LEU A 17 -10.27 -4.45 7.38
N ASP A 18 -9.94 -4.50 6.10
CA ASP A 18 -10.95 -4.38 5.02
C ASP A 18 -11.96 -5.56 4.97
N LEU A 19 -11.64 -6.68 5.62
CA LEU A 19 -12.48 -7.89 5.69
C LEU A 19 -13.41 -7.96 6.91
N GLY A 20 -13.48 -6.92 7.75
CA GLY A 20 -14.38 -6.88 8.91
C GLY A 20 -13.91 -7.69 10.12
N ARG A 21 -12.65 -8.18 10.12
CA ARG A 21 -12.03 -8.92 11.24
C ARG A 21 -11.35 -8.00 12.26
N HIS A 22 -11.67 -6.70 12.24
CA HIS A 22 -11.10 -5.69 13.13
C HIS A 22 -11.11 -6.09 14.61
N ARG A 23 -12.19 -6.75 15.07
CA ARG A 23 -12.30 -7.17 16.48
C ARG A 23 -11.35 -8.30 16.83
N GLU A 24 -11.23 -9.32 15.98
CA GLU A 24 -10.36 -10.47 16.22
C GLU A 24 -8.90 -10.05 16.33
N VAL A 25 -8.45 -9.17 15.42
CA VAL A 25 -7.09 -8.62 15.42
C VAL A 25 -6.82 -7.75 16.66
N ILE A 26 -7.78 -6.92 17.06
CA ILE A 26 -7.65 -6.08 18.26
C ILE A 26 -7.60 -6.95 19.52
N ASP A 27 -8.45 -7.98 19.60
CA ASP A 27 -8.51 -8.89 20.74
C ASP A 27 -7.21 -9.70 20.86
N GLU A 28 -6.66 -10.19 19.74
CA GLU A 28 -5.37 -10.90 19.71
C GLU A 28 -4.19 -9.99 20.11
N LEU A 29 -4.09 -8.78 19.55
CA LEU A 29 -3.06 -7.81 19.93
C LEU A 29 -3.17 -7.37 21.39
N THR A 30 -4.39 -7.27 21.92
CA THR A 30 -4.62 -6.96 23.33
C THR A 30 -4.16 -8.09 24.24
N ALA A 31 -4.41 -9.35 23.86
CA ALA A 31 -3.93 -10.52 24.58
C ALA A 31 -2.39 -10.58 24.56
N LEU A 32 -1.76 -10.37 23.41
CA LEU A 32 -0.30 -10.32 23.28
C LEU A 32 0.33 -9.22 24.13
N LEU A 33 -0.29 -8.03 24.18
CA LEU A 33 0.21 -6.95 25.03
C LEU A 33 0.06 -7.26 26.52
N HIS A 34 -0.94 -8.07 26.90
CA HIS A 34 -1.10 -8.53 28.27
C HIS A 34 -0.04 -9.56 28.66
N GLU A 35 0.35 -10.43 27.73
CA GLU A 35 1.44 -11.42 27.92
C GLU A 35 2.83 -10.77 27.90
N HIS A 36 3.00 -9.74 27.06
CA HIS A 36 4.24 -9.02 26.86
C HIS A 36 4.04 -7.51 27.09
N PRO A 37 3.91 -7.07 28.36
CA PRO A 37 3.53 -5.69 28.71
C PRO A 37 4.58 -4.64 28.36
N TYR A 38 5.80 -5.05 28.00
CA TYR A 38 6.91 -4.17 27.61
C TYR A 38 7.12 -4.12 26.09
N ASP A 39 6.34 -4.88 25.30
CA ASP A 39 6.51 -4.94 23.86
C ASP A 39 5.89 -3.71 23.19
N GLU A 40 6.73 -2.71 22.94
CA GLU A 40 6.34 -1.47 22.28
C GLU A 40 5.83 -1.70 20.85
N GLN A 41 6.33 -2.72 20.14
CA GLN A 41 5.87 -3.00 18.78
C GLN A 41 4.44 -3.51 18.80
N VAL A 42 4.09 -4.42 19.71
CA VAL A 42 2.70 -4.89 19.85
C VAL A 42 1.77 -3.73 20.17
N ALA A 43 2.18 -2.82 21.07
CA ALA A 43 1.42 -1.62 21.38
C ALA A 43 1.26 -0.68 20.17
N GLU A 44 2.29 -0.46 19.36
CA GLU A 44 2.20 0.32 18.12
C GLU A 44 1.12 -0.23 17.18
N HIS A 45 1.12 -1.54 16.95
CA HIS A 45 0.16 -2.20 16.06
C HIS A 45 -1.27 -2.07 16.61
N LEU A 46 -1.46 -2.27 17.91
CA LEU A 46 -2.75 -2.11 18.57
C LEU A 46 -3.26 -0.67 18.46
N MET A 47 -2.40 0.33 18.70
CA MET A 47 -2.74 1.75 18.57
C MET A 47 -3.16 2.11 17.14
N VAL A 48 -2.45 1.62 16.11
CA VAL A 48 -2.81 1.85 14.71
C VAL A 48 -4.14 1.18 14.36
N ALA A 49 -4.36 -0.06 14.79
CA ALA A 49 -5.60 -0.80 14.55
C ALA A 49 -6.81 -0.08 15.18
N LEU A 50 -6.69 0.35 16.43
CA LEU A 50 -7.73 1.11 17.14
C LEU A 50 -8.02 2.45 16.47
N TYR A 51 -6.98 3.20 16.07
CA TYR A 51 -7.15 4.47 15.37
C TYR A 51 -7.89 4.32 14.04
N ARG A 52 -7.54 3.31 13.23
CA ARG A 52 -8.22 3.01 11.96
C ARG A 52 -9.68 2.58 12.15
N CYS A 53 -9.99 1.93 13.28
CA CYS A 53 -11.36 1.62 13.68
C CYS A 53 -12.12 2.82 14.27
N ARG A 54 -11.60 4.05 14.13
CA ARG A 54 -12.16 5.29 14.73
C ARG A 54 -12.23 5.27 16.26
N ARG A 55 -11.50 4.36 16.92
CA ARG A 55 -11.40 4.24 18.38
C ARG A 55 -10.15 4.97 18.91
N GLN A 56 -10.01 6.24 18.54
CA GLN A 56 -8.83 7.06 18.88
C GLN A 56 -8.56 7.13 20.38
N GLY A 57 -9.60 7.31 21.21
CA GLY A 57 -9.45 7.38 22.67
C GLY A 57 -8.83 6.12 23.27
N GLU A 58 -9.16 4.95 22.73
CA GLU A 58 -8.60 3.68 23.19
C GLU A 58 -7.16 3.50 22.74
N ALA A 59 -6.81 3.95 21.53
CA ALA A 59 -5.42 3.98 21.08
C ALA A 59 -4.53 4.85 22.01
N LEU A 60 -5.05 6.01 22.44
CA LEU A 60 -4.35 6.88 23.40
C LEU A 60 -4.21 6.24 24.78
N GLN A 61 -5.23 5.50 25.24
CA GLN A 61 -5.16 4.77 26.51
C GLN A 61 -4.10 3.66 26.51
N VAL A 62 -3.92 2.96 25.38
CA VAL A 62 -2.87 1.94 25.23
C VAL A 62 -1.48 2.56 25.42
N TYR A 63 -1.22 3.70 24.79
CA TYR A 63 0.05 4.43 24.95
C TYR A 63 0.30 4.84 26.41
N GLU A 64 -0.69 5.46 27.05
CA GLU A 64 -0.56 5.93 28.44
C GLU A 64 -0.33 4.76 29.41
N ARG A 65 -0.98 3.61 29.17
CA ARG A 65 -0.77 2.41 29.98
C ARG A 65 0.65 1.88 29.81
N LEU A 66 1.11 1.71 28.58
CA LEU A 66 2.46 1.23 28.29
C LEU A 66 3.53 2.18 28.85
N ARG A 67 3.36 3.50 28.68
CA ARG A 67 4.28 4.50 29.22
C ARG A 67 4.42 4.40 30.73
N ARG A 68 3.30 4.24 31.46
CA ARG A 68 3.34 4.03 32.92
C ARG A 68 4.06 2.74 33.27
N THR A 69 3.73 1.64 32.60
CA THR A 69 4.38 0.35 32.84
C THR A 69 5.90 0.40 32.60
N LEU A 70 6.34 1.04 31.51
CA LEU A 70 7.77 1.22 31.23
C LEU A 70 8.46 2.13 32.26
N ALA A 71 7.82 3.21 32.67
CA ALA A 71 8.35 4.13 33.66
C ALA A 71 8.42 3.48 35.06
N ASP A 72 7.38 2.75 35.46
CA ASP A 72 7.26 2.16 36.79
C ASP A 72 8.17 0.93 36.96
N GLU A 73 8.25 0.06 35.95
CA GLU A 73 8.97 -1.22 36.05
C GLU A 73 10.43 -1.13 35.54
N LEU A 74 10.68 -0.30 34.52
CA LEU A 74 11.99 -0.21 33.86
C LEU A 74 12.67 1.15 34.03
N GLY A 75 11.94 2.18 34.50
CA GLY A 75 12.47 3.54 34.63
C GLY A 75 12.82 4.19 33.29
N VAL A 76 12.26 3.69 32.18
CA VAL A 76 12.53 4.17 30.83
C VAL A 76 11.30 4.84 30.24
N ASP A 77 11.55 5.82 29.37
CA ASP A 77 10.52 6.42 28.54
C ASP A 77 10.24 5.56 27.28
N PRO A 78 9.04 5.67 26.68
CA PRO A 78 8.71 4.99 25.43
C PRO A 78 9.66 5.39 24.30
N THR A 79 9.89 4.50 23.34
CA THR A 79 10.79 4.76 22.21
C THR A 79 10.31 5.90 21.31
N PRO A 80 11.24 6.59 20.60
CA PRO A 80 10.89 7.69 19.71
C PRO A 80 9.82 7.36 18.64
N PRO A 81 9.80 6.18 18.01
CA PRO A 81 8.75 5.79 17.06
C PRO A 81 7.36 5.77 17.69
N LEU A 82 7.23 5.19 18.89
CA LEU A 82 5.96 5.11 19.61
C LEU A 82 5.49 6.50 20.09
N GLN A 83 6.41 7.36 20.54
CA GLN A 83 6.10 8.77 20.85
C GLN A 83 5.61 9.53 19.61
N ALA A 84 6.25 9.33 18.47
CA ALA A 84 5.84 9.95 17.21
C ALA A 84 4.45 9.45 16.76
N LEU A 85 4.15 8.16 16.92
CA LEU A 85 2.82 7.61 16.65
C LEU A 85 1.75 8.26 17.55
N HIS A 86 2.01 8.39 18.85
CA HIS A 86 1.10 9.06 19.78
C HIS A 86 0.80 10.50 19.34
N GLN A 87 1.83 11.27 18.95
CA GLN A 87 1.65 12.63 18.44
C GLN A 87 0.82 12.68 17.15
N ARG A 88 1.07 11.77 16.21
CA ARG A 88 0.30 11.67 14.96
C ARG A 88 -1.17 11.31 15.21
N ILE A 89 -1.43 10.48 16.21
CA ILE A 89 -2.80 10.14 16.63
C ILE A 89 -3.48 11.36 17.26
N LEU A 90 -2.79 12.15 18.08
CA LEU A 90 -3.33 13.39 18.67
C LEU A 90 -3.68 14.44 17.60
N THR A 91 -2.85 14.57 16.56
CA THR A 91 -3.08 15.53 15.47
C THR A 91 -4.04 15.01 14.39
N ALA A 92 -4.61 13.81 14.58
CA ALA A 92 -5.48 13.13 13.63
C ALA A 92 -4.86 13.08 12.22
N ASP A 93 -3.58 12.73 12.14
CA ASP A 93 -2.79 12.74 10.91
C ASP A 93 -3.47 11.86 9.83
N PRO A 94 -3.85 12.43 8.67
CA PRO A 94 -4.45 11.66 7.58
C PRO A 94 -3.51 10.57 7.03
N ALA A 95 -2.19 10.69 7.20
CA ALA A 95 -1.22 9.67 6.79
C ALA A 95 -1.29 8.37 7.62
N LEU A 96 -1.96 8.37 8.78
CA LEU A 96 -2.27 7.15 9.53
C LEU A 96 -3.47 6.38 8.96
N THR A 97 -4.33 7.10 8.22
CA THR A 97 -5.54 6.57 7.59
C THR A 97 -5.30 6.23 6.12
N ALA A 98 -4.34 6.90 5.49
CA ALA A 98 -3.95 6.61 4.11
C ALA A 98 -3.36 5.18 4.05
N PRO A 99 -3.85 4.31 3.13
CA PRO A 99 -3.07 3.15 2.74
C PRO A 99 -1.76 3.68 2.16
N VAL A 100 -0.64 3.39 2.82
CA VAL A 100 0.68 3.84 2.35
C VAL A 100 0.89 3.27 0.94
N PRO A 101 1.01 4.10 -0.11
CA PRO A 101 1.40 3.61 -1.41
C PRO A 101 2.82 3.06 -1.29
N ALA A 102 3.04 1.85 -1.80
CA ALA A 102 4.30 1.13 -1.73
C ALA A 102 5.41 1.86 -2.51
N SER A 103 6.03 2.86 -1.89
CA SER A 103 7.26 3.47 -2.39
C SER A 103 8.45 2.72 -1.82
N ARG A 104 9.06 1.86 -2.64
CA ARG A 104 10.36 1.24 -2.34
C ARG A 104 11.43 2.33 -2.25
N PRO A 105 12.27 2.38 -1.20
CA PRO A 105 13.53 3.10 -1.27
C PRO A 105 14.54 2.19 -2.01
N LEU A 106 15.03 2.64 -3.16
CA LEU A 106 16.27 2.10 -3.73
C LEU A 106 17.42 2.88 -3.09
N ASP A 107 18.30 2.17 -2.39
CA ASP A 107 19.61 2.64 -1.94
C ASP A 107 20.38 3.23 -3.12
N ILE A 108 20.70 4.53 -3.05
CA ILE A 108 21.74 5.15 -3.86
C ILE A 108 22.65 5.91 -2.85
N PRO A 109 23.96 5.62 -2.80
CA PRO A 109 24.90 6.32 -1.91
C PRO A 109 24.96 7.84 -2.19
N PRO A 110 25.41 8.66 -1.23
CA PRO A 110 25.36 10.11 -1.35
C PRO A 110 26.53 10.63 -2.18
N GLU A 111 26.25 11.19 -3.35
CA GLU A 111 27.16 12.11 -4.03
C GLU A 111 26.44 13.45 -4.24
N SER A 112 26.81 14.44 -3.43
CA SER A 112 26.44 15.85 -3.58
C SER A 112 27.28 16.53 -4.68
N PRO A 113 26.90 17.72 -5.19
CA PRO A 113 25.56 18.23 -5.47
C PRO A 113 25.47 18.77 -6.93
N ALA A 114 24.33 18.57 -7.60
CA ALA A 114 24.02 19.31 -8.84
C ALA A 114 22.87 20.31 -8.58
N PRO A 115 22.87 21.48 -9.25
CA PRO A 115 21.97 22.58 -8.92
C PRO A 115 20.58 22.43 -9.54
N ALA A 116 19.60 22.95 -8.79
CA ALA A 116 18.31 23.50 -9.19
C ALA A 116 17.39 22.70 -10.15
N ALA A 117 16.24 22.29 -9.59
CA ALA A 117 15.02 21.91 -10.30
C ALA A 117 14.53 23.02 -11.26
N PRO A 118 13.70 22.70 -12.28
CA PRO A 118 12.25 22.68 -12.04
C PRO A 118 11.43 21.66 -12.88
N GLY A 119 10.31 21.19 -12.32
CA GLY A 119 9.18 20.60 -13.06
C GLY A 119 8.51 19.41 -12.37
N PRO A 120 7.16 19.36 -12.26
CA PRO A 120 6.47 18.21 -11.70
C PRO A 120 6.65 17.04 -12.69
N ALA A 121 7.37 16.01 -12.26
CA ALA A 121 7.47 14.77 -13.00
C ALA A 121 6.05 14.22 -13.18
N MET A 122 5.55 14.21 -14.42
CA MET A 122 4.37 13.44 -14.78
C MET A 122 4.60 12.02 -14.26
N ALA A 123 3.76 11.61 -13.30
CA ALA A 123 3.79 10.26 -12.75
C ALA A 123 3.79 9.27 -13.91
N MET A 124 4.83 8.44 -13.99
CA MET A 124 4.87 7.38 -15.00
C MET A 124 3.57 6.57 -14.89
N PRO A 125 2.87 6.32 -16.01
CA PRO A 125 1.63 5.55 -15.95
C PRO A 125 1.96 4.15 -15.43
N VAL A 126 1.28 3.75 -14.35
CA VAL A 126 1.44 2.44 -13.73
C VAL A 126 0.91 1.38 -14.71
N ARG A 127 1.80 0.54 -15.24
CA ARG A 127 1.48 -0.52 -16.22
C ARG A 127 1.19 -1.84 -15.50
N GLN A 128 0.07 -1.91 -14.78
CA GLN A 128 -0.37 -3.11 -14.04
C GLN A 128 -1.15 -4.09 -14.94
N LEU A 129 -0.54 -4.51 -16.06
CA LEU A 129 -1.14 -5.56 -16.88
C LEU A 129 -0.90 -6.93 -16.23
N PRO A 130 -1.90 -7.83 -16.23
CA PRO A 130 -1.71 -9.23 -15.85
C PRO A 130 -0.55 -9.90 -16.62
N LEU A 131 -0.02 -11.00 -16.06
CA LEU A 131 0.98 -11.83 -16.73
C LEU A 131 0.47 -12.30 -18.10
N ASP A 132 1.34 -12.39 -19.12
CA ASP A 132 0.93 -12.89 -20.44
C ASP A 132 0.49 -14.33 -20.30
N VAL A 133 -0.50 -14.70 -21.10
CA VAL A 133 -0.80 -16.09 -21.36
C VAL A 133 0.07 -16.49 -22.57
N PRO A 134 1.01 -17.44 -22.43
CA PRO A 134 1.96 -17.76 -23.51
C PRO A 134 1.31 -18.33 -24.78
N ASP A 135 0.06 -18.79 -24.69
CA ASP A 135 -0.66 -19.47 -25.77
C ASP A 135 -1.75 -18.60 -26.43
N PHE A 136 -1.41 -17.36 -26.82
CA PHE A 136 -2.32 -16.53 -27.62
C PHE A 136 -2.20 -16.89 -29.11
N VAL A 137 -3.24 -17.50 -29.68
CA VAL A 137 -3.26 -17.96 -31.09
C VAL A 137 -4.46 -17.37 -31.84
N GLY A 138 -4.19 -16.87 -33.05
CA GLY A 138 -5.20 -16.24 -33.91
C GLY A 138 -5.51 -14.78 -33.54
N ARG A 139 -6.48 -14.16 -34.25
CA ARG A 139 -6.94 -12.76 -34.03
C ARG A 139 -5.94 -11.65 -34.37
N ALA A 140 -5.02 -11.90 -35.28
CA ALA A 140 -4.10 -10.90 -35.80
C ALA A 140 -4.83 -9.67 -36.38
N GLU A 141 -5.96 -9.87 -37.06
CA GLU A 141 -6.78 -8.78 -37.61
C GLU A 141 -7.37 -7.88 -36.52
N ALA A 142 -7.93 -8.47 -35.45
CA ALA A 142 -8.48 -7.72 -34.33
C ALA A 142 -7.39 -6.96 -33.53
N LEU A 143 -6.18 -7.51 -33.44
CA LEU A 143 -5.04 -6.82 -32.84
C LEU A 143 -4.56 -5.64 -33.69
N ALA A 144 -4.50 -5.82 -35.01
CA ALA A 144 -4.13 -4.77 -35.95
C ALA A 144 -5.15 -3.61 -35.92
N GLU A 145 -6.44 -3.93 -35.79
CA GLU A 145 -7.50 -2.94 -35.65
C GLU A 145 -7.37 -2.12 -34.35
N ILE A 146 -7.10 -2.79 -33.21
CA ILE A 146 -6.88 -2.12 -31.93
C ILE A 146 -5.60 -1.26 -31.98
N ALA A 147 -4.50 -1.78 -32.54
CA ALA A 147 -3.26 -1.03 -32.66
C ALA A 147 -3.43 0.24 -33.50
N GLY A 148 -4.14 0.15 -34.64
CA GLY A 148 -4.43 1.32 -35.49
C GLY A 148 -5.26 2.40 -34.79
N LEU A 149 -6.17 2.02 -33.89
CA LEU A 149 -6.94 2.96 -33.06
C LEU A 149 -6.09 3.63 -31.97
N LEU A 150 -5.08 2.94 -31.45
CA LEU A 150 -4.17 3.45 -30.42
C LEU A 150 -3.09 4.36 -30.99
N ASP A 151 -2.56 4.04 -32.17
CA ASP A 151 -1.50 4.82 -32.84
C ASP A 151 -2.02 6.14 -33.47
N GLY A 152 -3.31 6.19 -33.82
CA GLY A 152 -3.93 7.34 -34.49
C GLY A 152 -4.30 8.52 -33.57
N SER A 153 -3.91 8.51 -32.29
CA SER A 153 -4.45 9.46 -31.32
C SER A 153 -3.66 10.77 -31.26
N ALA A 154 -4.36 11.90 -31.48
CA ALA A 154 -3.82 13.23 -31.24
C ALA A 154 -3.37 13.37 -29.78
N PRO A 155 -2.33 14.19 -29.47
CA PRO A 155 -1.67 14.25 -28.15
C PRO A 155 -2.58 14.65 -26.97
N ASN A 156 -3.86 14.95 -27.21
CA ASN A 156 -4.82 15.37 -26.20
C ASN A 156 -6.15 14.58 -26.23
N ARG A 157 -6.16 13.38 -26.83
CA ARG A 157 -7.34 12.48 -26.83
C ARG A 157 -6.90 11.07 -26.48
N ALA A 158 -7.53 10.47 -25.48
CA ALA A 158 -7.37 9.04 -25.19
C ALA A 158 -8.39 8.24 -26.03
N PRO A 159 -7.96 7.36 -26.94
CA PRO A 159 -8.87 6.54 -27.72
C PRO A 159 -9.51 5.48 -26.83
N VAL A 160 -10.80 5.22 -27.02
CA VAL A 160 -11.57 4.21 -26.26
C VAL A 160 -12.06 3.15 -27.24
N ALA A 161 -11.67 1.90 -27.01
CA ALA A 161 -12.12 0.74 -27.78
C ALA A 161 -12.97 -0.19 -26.90
N VAL A 162 -14.06 -0.74 -27.45
CA VAL A 162 -14.98 -1.66 -26.75
C VAL A 162 -14.95 -3.01 -27.44
N ILE A 163 -14.62 -4.07 -26.69
CA ILE A 163 -14.54 -5.44 -27.22
C ILE A 163 -15.77 -6.24 -26.79
N VAL A 164 -16.59 -6.68 -27.75
CA VAL A 164 -17.82 -7.44 -27.53
C VAL A 164 -17.67 -8.87 -28.04
N GLY A 165 -18.23 -9.84 -27.33
CA GLY A 165 -18.20 -11.25 -27.73
C GLY A 165 -18.72 -12.18 -26.64
N GLY A 166 -19.02 -13.44 -26.99
CA GLY A 166 -19.58 -14.43 -26.07
C GLY A 166 -18.70 -14.74 -24.84
N PRO A 167 -19.27 -15.33 -23.77
CA PRO A 167 -18.49 -15.78 -22.62
C PRO A 167 -17.45 -16.83 -23.05
N GLY A 168 -16.28 -16.83 -22.41
CA GLY A 168 -15.19 -17.79 -22.73
C GLY A 168 -14.42 -17.53 -24.03
N VAL A 169 -14.83 -16.57 -24.86
CA VAL A 169 -14.18 -16.31 -26.16
C VAL A 169 -12.80 -15.64 -26.06
N GLY A 170 -12.22 -15.45 -24.87
CA GLY A 170 -10.86 -14.90 -24.72
C GLY A 170 -10.72 -13.37 -24.87
N LYS A 171 -11.79 -12.58 -24.65
CA LYS A 171 -11.73 -11.10 -24.71
C LYS A 171 -10.69 -10.49 -23.78
N SER A 172 -10.62 -10.97 -22.54
CA SER A 172 -9.63 -10.50 -21.56
C SER A 172 -8.21 -10.78 -22.02
N CYS A 173 -7.97 -11.95 -22.63
CA CYS A 173 -6.66 -12.32 -23.18
C CYS A 173 -6.27 -11.40 -24.36
N LEU A 174 -7.21 -11.09 -25.26
CA LEU A 174 -7.02 -10.14 -26.35
C LEU A 174 -6.67 -8.72 -25.83
N VAL A 175 -7.37 -8.23 -24.81
CA VAL A 175 -7.10 -6.90 -24.19
C VAL A 175 -5.70 -6.87 -23.58
N THR A 176 -5.33 -7.89 -22.80
CA THR A 176 -4.01 -7.95 -22.15
C THR A 176 -2.89 -7.97 -23.18
N HIS A 177 -3.06 -8.71 -24.26
CA HIS A 177 -2.05 -8.81 -25.33
C HIS A 177 -1.94 -7.50 -26.13
N ALA A 178 -3.05 -6.87 -26.50
CA ALA A 178 -3.06 -5.58 -27.19
C ALA A 178 -2.40 -4.46 -26.35
N ALA A 179 -2.69 -4.43 -25.04
CA ALA A 179 -2.11 -3.46 -24.13
C ALA A 179 -0.59 -3.67 -23.94
N ARG A 180 -0.10 -4.90 -24.06
CA ARG A 180 1.34 -5.21 -24.05
C ARG A 180 2.04 -4.75 -25.33
N LEU A 181 1.44 -5.00 -26.49
CA LEU A 181 1.96 -4.51 -27.77
C LEU A 181 2.06 -2.98 -27.78
N ALA A 182 1.01 -2.29 -27.34
CA ALA A 182 1.01 -0.83 -27.21
C ALA A 182 1.97 -0.31 -26.13
N SER A 183 2.41 -1.19 -25.20
CA SER A 183 3.36 -0.82 -24.16
C SER A 183 4.83 -0.99 -24.55
N ALA A 184 5.09 -1.77 -25.60
CA ALA A 184 6.42 -2.11 -26.10
C ALA A 184 6.91 -1.16 -27.21
N ASN A 185 6.01 -0.37 -27.80
CA ASN A 185 6.32 0.79 -28.65
C ASN A 185 6.56 2.04 -27.80
#